data_AF-A0A0L0V0M6-F1
#
_entry.id   AF-A0A0L0V0M6-F1
#
_cell.length_a   1.000
_cell.length_b   1.000
_cell.length_c   1.000
_cell.angle_alpha   90.00
_cell.angle_beta   90.00
_cell.angle_gamma   90.00
#
_symmetry.space_group_name_H-M   'P 1'
#
loop_
_entity.id
_entity.type
_entity.pdbx_description
1 polymer ?
#
loop_
_entity_poly.entity_id
_entity_poly.type
_entity_poly.pdbx_seq_one_letter_code
_entity_poly.pdbx_strand_id
1 'polypeptide(L)'
;MIDPMKPKATFMQSEIQAGDIICFQIELSDKELAELEEQRLYLDPVTFYDFFTNRVLVQFKPRCDDMSTSLDHQGNPKNVICRAGAQGTVADMIQSSYNNAPSNVLFCELLDMSIIEIETKRNVQVTWTGAHNREEVRESSFKFLSP
;
A
#
# COMPACT_ATOMS: atom_id res chain seq x y z
N MET A 1 -21.87 4.88 -5.97
CA MET A 1 -21.94 4.82 -7.44
C MET A 1 -22.61 6.10 -7.89
N ILE A 2 -22.04 6.81 -8.86
CA ILE A 2 -22.55 8.07 -9.37
C ILE A 2 -22.62 7.95 -10.88
N ASP A 3 -23.81 8.09 -11.44
CA ASP A 3 -24.07 7.78 -12.84
C ASP A 3 -24.34 9.05 -13.64
N PRO A 4 -23.69 9.24 -14.81
CA PRO A 4 -23.96 10.37 -15.68
C PRO A 4 -25.41 10.39 -16.13
N MET A 5 -26.09 11.50 -15.90
CA MET A 5 -27.49 11.66 -16.33
C MET A 5 -27.58 11.81 -17.85
N LYS A 6 -28.54 11.11 -18.46
CA LYS A 6 -28.88 11.27 -19.88
C LYS A 6 -29.89 12.42 -20.02
N PRO A 7 -29.55 13.55 -20.66
CA PRO A 7 -30.41 14.74 -20.66
C PRO A 7 -31.80 14.55 -21.27
N LYS A 8 -31.97 13.53 -22.11
CA LYS A 8 -33.23 13.21 -22.81
C LYS A 8 -34.05 12.11 -22.15
N ALA A 9 -33.54 11.48 -21.09
CA ALA A 9 -34.25 10.42 -20.38
C ALA A 9 -35.27 11.01 -19.41
N THR A 10 -36.40 10.34 -19.23
CA THR A 10 -37.37 10.72 -18.20
C THR A 10 -36.86 10.28 -16.83
N PHE A 11 -37.34 10.91 -15.75
CA PHE A 11 -36.99 10.49 -14.38
C PHE A 11 -37.28 9.02 -14.12
N MET A 12 -38.36 8.49 -14.68
CA MET A 12 -38.69 7.07 -14.60
C MET A 12 -37.68 6.18 -15.33
N GLN A 13 -37.17 6.60 -16.49
CA GLN A 13 -36.12 5.88 -17.24
C GLN A 13 -34.75 5.98 -16.58
N SER A 14 -34.50 7.05 -15.83
CA SER A 14 -33.29 7.23 -15.03
C SER A 14 -33.43 6.69 -13.60
N GLU A 15 -34.55 6.05 -13.28
CA GLU A 15 -34.86 5.48 -11.96
C GLU A 15 -34.74 6.48 -10.79
N ILE A 16 -34.96 7.78 -11.06
CA ILE A 16 -34.86 8.84 -10.06
C ILE A 16 -36.11 8.86 -9.18
N GLN A 17 -35.91 8.81 -7.86
CA GLN A 17 -36.94 8.77 -6.83
C GLN A 17 -36.76 9.85 -5.77
N ALA A 18 -37.72 9.94 -4.84
CA ALA A 18 -37.61 10.85 -3.70
C ALA A 18 -36.48 10.40 -2.77
N GLY A 19 -35.54 11.31 -2.49
CA GLY A 19 -34.36 11.04 -1.67
C GLY A 19 -33.06 10.95 -2.47
N ASP A 20 -33.15 10.91 -3.81
CA ASP A 20 -31.97 10.94 -4.66
C ASP A 20 -31.29 12.32 -4.69
N ILE A 21 -29.98 12.31 -4.91
CA ILE A 21 -29.14 13.50 -4.95
C ILE A 21 -28.65 13.73 -6.38
N ILE A 22 -28.94 14.90 -6.93
CA ILE A 22 -28.44 15.31 -8.25
C ILE A 22 -27.20 16.19 -8.04
N CYS A 23 -26.08 15.75 -8.58
CA CYS A 23 -24.86 16.55 -8.68
C CYS A 23 -24.85 17.29 -10.01
N PHE A 24 -24.40 18.55 -10.00
CA PHE A 24 -24.22 19.34 -11.21
C PHE A 24 -22.88 20.09 -11.13
N GLN A 25 -22.30 20.33 -12.30
CA GLN A 25 -21.13 21.19 -12.44
C GLN A 25 -21.34 22.16 -13.59
N ILE A 26 -20.69 23.32 -13.50
CA ILE A 26 -20.63 24.27 -14.61
C ILE A 26 -19.74 23.64 -15.69
N GLU A 27 -20.12 23.81 -16.95
CA GLU A 27 -19.27 23.39 -18.07
C GLU A 27 -18.00 24.25 -18.07
N LEU A 28 -16.87 23.58 -17.88
CA LEU A 28 -15.55 24.22 -17.85
C LEU A 28 -15.05 24.40 -19.28
N SER A 29 -14.38 25.52 -19.54
CA SER A 29 -13.69 25.72 -20.81
C SER A 29 -12.48 24.79 -20.94
N ASP A 30 -12.07 24.48 -22.18
CA ASP A 30 -10.89 23.64 -22.43
C ASP A 30 -9.62 24.15 -21.72
N LYS A 31 -9.51 25.48 -21.56
CA LYS A 31 -8.41 26.11 -20.84
C LYS A 31 -8.45 25.78 -19.34
N GLU A 32 -9.61 25.91 -18.70
CA GLU A 32 -9.77 25.59 -17.27
C GLU A 32 -9.57 24.09 -17.02
N LEU A 33 -10.02 23.24 -17.95
CA LEU A 33 -9.82 21.79 -17.86
C LEU A 33 -8.32 21.43 -17.83
N ALA A 34 -7.53 22.05 -18.72
CA ALA A 34 -6.09 21.84 -18.78
C ALA A 34 -5.37 22.35 -17.53
N GLU A 35 -5.79 23.49 -16.97
CA GLU A 35 -5.23 24.03 -15.72
C GLU A 35 -5.52 23.10 -14.52
N LEU A 36 -6.74 22.55 -14.43
CA LEU A 36 -7.11 21.61 -13.38
C LEU A 36 -6.35 20.28 -13.51
N GLU A 37 -6.17 19.78 -14.73
CA GLU A 37 -5.39 18.58 -15.00
C GLU A 37 -3.92 18.76 -14.62
N GLU A 38 -3.32 19.92 -14.93
CA GLU A 38 -1.94 20.26 -14.53
C GLU A 38 -1.79 20.27 -13.00
N GLN A 39 -2.80 20.81 -12.30
CA GLN A 39 -2.85 20.81 -10.84
C GLN A 39 -3.21 19.45 -10.22
N ARG A 40 -3.50 18.44 -11.05
CA ARG A 40 -3.98 17.10 -10.63
C ARG A 40 -5.24 17.16 -9.79
N LEU A 41 -6.13 18.11 -10.11
CA LEU A 41 -7.45 18.24 -9.50
C LEU A 41 -8.49 17.41 -10.27
N TYR A 42 -9.63 17.17 -9.63
CA TYR A 42 -10.72 16.38 -10.22
C TYR A 42 -11.52 17.23 -11.21
N LEU A 43 -11.76 16.66 -12.39
CA LEU A 43 -12.41 17.36 -13.51
C LEU A 43 -13.94 17.26 -13.50
N ASP A 44 -14.46 16.23 -12.83
CA ASP A 44 -15.89 15.99 -12.75
C ASP A 44 -16.29 15.36 -11.39
N PRO A 45 -17.59 15.39 -11.03
CA PRO A 45 -18.05 14.81 -9.77
C PRO A 45 -17.83 13.29 -9.73
N VAL A 46 -17.83 12.61 -10.89
CA VAL A 46 -17.68 11.15 -10.94
C VAL A 46 -16.32 10.74 -10.42
N THR A 47 -15.27 11.35 -10.96
CA THR A 47 -13.87 11.16 -10.56
C THR A 47 -13.63 11.63 -9.13
N PHE A 48 -14.22 12.75 -8.70
CA PHE A 48 -14.11 13.24 -7.33
C PHE A 48 -14.70 12.25 -6.31
N TYR A 49 -15.92 11.76 -6.53
CA TYR A 49 -16.58 10.84 -5.61
C TYR A 49 -15.99 9.43 -5.67
N ASP A 50 -15.46 8.99 -6.80
CA ASP A 50 -14.67 7.76 -6.89
C ASP A 50 -13.42 7.85 -6.01
N PHE A 51 -12.66 8.94 -6.13
CA PHE A 51 -11.54 9.20 -5.22
C PHE A 51 -11.98 9.23 -3.75
N PHE A 52 -13.04 9.98 -3.43
CA PHE A 52 -13.49 10.15 -2.06
C PHE A 52 -13.92 8.82 -1.44
N THR A 53 -14.61 7.97 -2.20
CA THR A 53 -15.04 6.63 -1.77
C THR A 53 -13.84 5.74 -1.46
N ASN A 54 -12.78 5.81 -2.27
CA ASN A 54 -11.58 5.00 -2.12
C ASN A 54 -10.52 5.63 -1.20
N ARG A 55 -10.76 6.83 -0.67
CA ARG A 55 -9.79 7.57 0.15
C ARG A 55 -9.63 6.91 1.51
N VAL A 56 -8.41 6.42 1.77
CA VAL A 56 -8.00 5.90 3.08
C VAL A 56 -6.82 6.70 3.64
N LEU A 57 -6.88 7.01 4.94
CA LEU A 57 -5.74 7.58 5.66
C LEU A 57 -4.91 6.45 6.25
N VAL A 58 -3.68 6.29 5.76
CA VAL A 58 -2.73 5.29 6.25
C VAL A 58 -1.66 5.95 7.11
N GLN A 59 -1.44 5.40 8.30
CA GLN A 59 -0.38 5.80 9.20
C GLN A 59 0.84 4.90 8.99
N PHE A 60 1.94 5.50 8.53
CA PHE A 60 3.23 4.81 8.49
C PHE A 60 3.95 4.95 9.83
N LYS A 61 4.42 3.83 10.38
CA LYS A 61 5.22 3.80 11.61
C LYS A 61 6.56 3.11 11.34
N PRO A 62 7.66 3.62 11.92
CA PRO A 62 8.92 2.86 11.92
C PRO A 62 8.69 1.49 12.56
N ARG A 63 9.24 0.46 11.91
CA ARG A 63 9.37 -0.86 12.51
C ARG A 63 10.51 -0.79 13.53
N CYS A 64 10.21 -0.97 14.82
CA CYS A 64 11.25 -1.18 15.85
C CYS A 64 11.62 -2.67 15.90
N ASP A 65 12.89 -2.98 16.14
CA ASP A 65 13.42 -4.34 16.17
C ASP A 65 12.69 -5.27 17.17
N ASP A 66 12.11 -4.72 18.25
CA ASP A 66 11.32 -5.47 19.23
C ASP A 66 9.98 -5.99 18.66
N MET A 67 9.46 -5.39 17.59
CA MET A 67 8.26 -5.86 16.87
C MET A 67 8.55 -7.04 15.93
N SER A 68 9.81 -7.46 15.78
CA SER A 68 10.19 -8.68 15.06
C SER A 68 9.61 -9.96 15.69
N THR A 69 9.05 -9.87 16.90
CA THR A 69 8.48 -11.00 17.64
C THR A 69 7.02 -11.31 17.33
N SER A 70 6.32 -10.54 16.47
CA SER A 70 5.04 -11.01 15.91
C SER A 70 5.30 -11.97 14.74
N LEU A 71 5.98 -13.06 15.04
CA LEU A 71 6.03 -14.24 14.19
C LEU A 71 4.62 -14.87 14.22
N ASP A 72 4.17 -15.46 13.13
CA ASP A 72 3.03 -16.37 13.20
C ASP A 72 3.36 -17.61 14.06
N HIS A 73 2.40 -18.51 14.29
CA HIS A 73 2.64 -19.75 15.05
C HIS A 73 3.74 -20.65 14.44
N GLN A 74 4.28 -20.30 13.26
CA GLN A 74 5.34 -21.00 12.53
C GLN A 74 6.67 -20.24 12.51
N GLY A 75 6.79 -19.09 13.18
CA GLY A 75 8.06 -18.37 13.22
C GLY A 75 8.31 -17.46 12.02
N ASN A 76 7.30 -17.15 11.20
CA ASN A 76 7.44 -16.26 10.04
C ASN A 76 7.02 -14.83 10.39
N PRO A 77 7.79 -13.80 9.97
CA PRO A 77 7.38 -12.41 10.16
C PRO A 77 6.06 -12.18 9.43
N LYS A 78 5.07 -11.58 10.12
CA LYS A 78 3.79 -11.21 9.52
C LYS A 78 4.00 -10.46 8.20
N ASN A 79 3.57 -11.08 7.10
CA ASN A 79 3.40 -10.53 5.75
C ASN A 79 4.32 -9.35 5.41
N VAL A 80 5.63 -9.61 5.28
CA VAL A 80 6.55 -8.64 4.69
C VAL A 80 6.13 -8.39 3.26
N ILE A 81 5.86 -7.12 2.93
CA ILE A 81 5.39 -6.73 1.60
C ILE A 81 6.61 -6.49 0.72
N CYS A 82 7.00 -7.52 -0.04
CA CYS A 82 8.14 -7.47 -0.96
C CYS A 82 7.72 -6.99 -2.35
N ARG A 83 8.61 -6.28 -3.06
CA ARG A 83 8.31 -5.70 -4.38
C ARG A 83 7.95 -6.78 -5.40
N ALA A 84 8.70 -7.89 -5.43
CA ALA A 84 8.47 -8.95 -6.41
C ALA A 84 7.16 -9.75 -6.16
N GLY A 85 6.62 -9.71 -4.94
CA GLY A 85 5.40 -10.44 -4.53
C GLY A 85 4.15 -9.59 -4.32
N ALA A 86 4.27 -8.26 -4.28
CA ALA A 86 3.16 -7.36 -4.05
C ALA A 86 2.29 -7.19 -5.31
N GLN A 87 1.41 -8.16 -5.56
CA GLN A 87 0.39 -8.09 -6.61
C GLN A 87 -0.93 -7.46 -6.12
N GLY A 88 -0.92 -6.81 -4.97
CA GLY A 88 -2.10 -6.30 -4.27
C GLY A 88 -2.17 -4.77 -4.24
N THR A 89 -3.38 -4.26 -4.02
CA THR A 89 -3.67 -2.85 -3.77
C THR A 89 -3.41 -2.49 -2.30
N VAL A 90 -3.42 -1.19 -1.98
CA VAL A 90 -3.38 -0.73 -0.57
C VAL A 90 -4.56 -1.30 0.23
N ALA A 91 -5.72 -1.53 -0.40
CA ALA A 91 -6.87 -2.16 0.24
C ALA A 91 -6.54 -3.59 0.71
N ASP A 92 -5.86 -4.37 -0.13
CA ASP A 92 -5.40 -5.72 0.22
C ASP A 92 -4.37 -5.71 1.36
N MET A 93 -3.55 -4.66 1.44
CA MET A 93 -2.55 -4.50 2.50
C MET A 93 -3.17 -4.20 3.87
N ILE A 94 -4.19 -3.34 3.91
CA ILE A 94 -4.85 -2.92 5.16
C ILE A 94 -5.92 -3.90 5.64
N GLN A 95 -6.48 -4.71 4.72
CA GLN A 95 -7.54 -5.66 5.00
C GLN A 95 -6.97 -7.08 5.13
N SER A 96 -6.33 -7.36 6.26
CA SER A 96 -5.71 -8.67 6.52
C SER A 96 -6.71 -9.84 6.58
N SER A 97 -8.01 -9.57 6.76
CA SER A 97 -9.09 -10.56 6.71
C SER A 97 -10.44 -9.89 6.49
N TYR A 98 -11.35 -10.53 5.75
CA TYR A 98 -12.72 -10.07 5.52
C TYR A 98 -13.52 -9.86 6.83
N ASN A 99 -13.19 -10.59 7.89
CA ASN A 99 -13.94 -10.56 9.16
C ASN A 99 -13.38 -9.58 10.20
N ASN A 100 -12.23 -8.96 9.92
CA ASN A 100 -11.60 -8.01 10.84
C ASN A 100 -11.69 -6.58 10.31
N ALA A 101 -11.73 -5.62 11.22
CA ALA A 101 -11.61 -4.21 10.85
C ALA A 101 -10.25 -3.97 10.15
N PRO A 102 -10.21 -3.16 9.08
CA PRO A 102 -8.97 -2.85 8.40
C PRO A 102 -8.00 -2.12 9.34
N SER A 103 -6.73 -2.50 9.30
CA SER A 103 -5.66 -1.82 10.01
C SER A 103 -5.02 -0.79 9.07
N ASN A 104 -5.34 0.48 9.28
CA ASN A 104 -4.75 1.58 8.52
C ASN A 104 -3.34 1.96 9.02
N VAL A 105 -2.62 1.04 9.66
CA VAL A 105 -1.25 1.24 10.15
C VAL A 105 -0.33 0.29 9.40
N LEU A 106 0.65 0.86 8.70
CA LEU A 106 1.71 0.12 8.02
C LEU A 106 3.05 0.39 8.69
N PHE A 107 3.81 -0.67 8.93
CA PHE A 107 5.16 -0.57 9.48
C PHE A 107 6.18 -0.55 8.35
N CYS A 108 7.14 0.37 8.40
CA CYS A 108 8.20 0.50 7.42
C CYS A 108 9.58 0.53 8.09
N GLU A 109 10.59 0.03 7.38
CA GLU A 109 11.99 0.11 7.78
C GLU A 109 12.80 0.78 6.67
N LEU A 110 13.85 1.51 7.06
CA LEU A 110 14.84 2.03 6.13
C LEU A 110 15.93 0.96 5.99
N LEU A 111 16.25 0.61 4.76
CA LEU A 111 17.22 -0.42 4.44
C LEU A 111 18.53 0.23 3.99
N ASP A 112 19.66 -0.31 4.44
CA ASP A 112 21.00 0.14 4.04
C ASP A 112 21.37 -0.23 2.60
N MET A 113 20.53 -1.04 1.93
CA MET A 113 20.73 -1.49 0.55
C MET A 113 19.39 -1.61 -0.19
N SER A 114 19.47 -1.76 -1.51
CA SER A 114 18.26 -1.84 -2.35
C SER A 114 17.47 -3.12 -2.08
N ILE A 115 16.13 -3.04 -2.17
CA ILE A 115 15.25 -4.21 -2.00
C ILE A 115 15.56 -5.30 -3.01
N ILE A 116 15.90 -4.94 -4.26
CA ILE A 116 16.26 -5.89 -5.32
C ILE A 116 17.47 -6.72 -4.89
N GLU A 117 18.49 -6.05 -4.34
CA GLU A 117 19.70 -6.69 -3.86
C GLU A 117 19.42 -7.64 -2.69
N ILE A 118 18.57 -7.23 -1.74
CA ILE A 118 18.15 -8.10 -0.62
C ILE A 118 17.39 -9.33 -1.12
N GLU A 119 16.50 -9.16 -2.11
CA GLU A 119 15.72 -10.27 -2.69
C GLU A 119 16.61 -11.29 -3.43
N THR A 120 17.72 -10.85 -4.04
CA THR A 120 18.62 -11.74 -4.78
C THR A 120 19.69 -12.39 -3.91
N LYS A 121 20.07 -11.77 -2.80
CA LYS A 121 21.19 -12.23 -1.98
C LYS A 121 20.79 -13.34 -1.01
N ARG A 122 21.68 -14.31 -0.82
CA ARG A 122 21.51 -15.37 0.18
C ARG A 122 22.21 -14.99 1.48
N ASN A 123 21.57 -15.29 2.61
CA ASN A 123 22.21 -15.25 3.91
C ASN A 123 23.24 -16.37 3.99
N VAL A 124 24.51 -16.01 4.13
CA VAL A 124 25.58 -16.96 4.39
C VAL A 124 25.96 -16.89 5.85
N GLN A 125 25.82 -18.00 6.56
CA GLN A 125 26.34 -18.16 7.90
C GLN A 125 27.82 -18.54 7.81
N VAL A 126 28.69 -17.68 8.32
CA VAL A 126 30.14 -17.93 8.34
C VAL A 126 30.58 -18.08 9.79
N THR A 127 31.22 -19.21 10.08
CA THR A 127 31.92 -19.43 11.36
C THR A 127 33.39 -19.12 11.15
N TRP A 128 33.90 -18.13 11.88
CA TRP A 128 35.32 -17.78 11.86
C TRP A 128 36.09 -18.61 12.90
N THR A 129 37.09 -19.36 12.44
CA THR A 129 37.90 -20.25 13.30
C THR A 129 39.21 -19.60 13.79
N GLY A 130 39.41 -18.30 13.58
CA GLY A 130 40.58 -17.58 14.09
C GLY A 130 41.93 -18.08 13.55
N ALA A 131 43.01 -17.39 13.94
CA ALA A 131 44.38 -17.79 13.58
C ALA A 131 44.81 -19.12 14.25
N HIS A 132 44.05 -19.57 15.25
CA HIS A 132 44.34 -20.75 16.04
C HIS A 132 43.42 -21.93 15.71
N ASN A 133 42.66 -21.85 14.61
CA ASN A 133 41.74 -22.88 14.13
C ASN A 133 40.78 -23.39 15.21
N ARG A 134 40.31 -22.47 16.07
CA ARG A 134 39.34 -22.69 17.13
C ARG A 134 38.17 -21.75 16.89
N GLU A 135 36.96 -22.29 16.94
CA GLU A 135 35.75 -21.48 16.87
C GLU A 135 35.77 -20.42 17.99
N GLU A 136 35.88 -19.16 17.60
CA GLU A 136 35.77 -18.05 18.54
C GLU A 136 34.28 -17.87 18.84
N VAL A 137 33.87 -18.26 20.04
CA VAL A 137 32.53 -18.03 20.58
C VAL A 137 32.37 -16.53 20.85
N ARG A 138 32.18 -15.76 19.79
CA ARG A 138 31.55 -14.44 19.87
C ARG A 138 30.18 -14.60 19.25
N GLU A 139 29.14 -14.26 20.01
CA GLU A 139 27.71 -14.31 19.65
C GLU A 139 27.35 -13.58 18.33
N SER A 140 28.31 -12.95 17.67
CA SER A 140 28.22 -12.38 16.35
C SER A 140 28.30 -13.46 15.26
N SER A 141 27.19 -14.14 15.02
CA SER A 141 26.96 -14.73 13.69
C SER A 141 26.92 -13.58 12.68
N PHE A 142 27.98 -13.43 11.88
CA PHE A 142 28.03 -12.42 10.84
C PHE A 142 27.18 -12.90 9.66
N LYS A 143 26.04 -12.22 9.43
CA LYS A 143 25.24 -12.41 8.23
C LYS A 143 25.92 -11.66 7.10
N PHE A 144 26.58 -12.39 6.22
CA PHE A 144 27.05 -11.84 4.96
C PHE A 144 26.02 -12.12 3.88
N LEU A 145 25.77 -11.11 3.05
CA LEU A 145 24.95 -11.26 1.87
C LEU A 145 25.89 -11.50 0.68
N SER A 146 25.91 -12.73 0.15
CA SER A 146 26.70 -13.05 -1.04
C SER A 146 26.02 -12.48 -2.29
N PRO A 147 26.78 -11.98 -3.29
CA PRO A 147 26.23 -11.54 -4.58
C PRO A 147 25.35 -12.58 -5.26
#